data_AF-A0A1B0A0L3-F1
#
_entry.id   AF-A0A1B0A0L3-F1
#
_cell.length_a   1.000
_cell.length_b   1.000
_cell.length_c   1.000
_cell.angle_alpha   90.00
_cell.angle_beta   90.00
_cell.angle_gamma   90.00
#
_symmetry.space_group_name_H-M   'P 1'
#
loop_
_entity.id
_entity.type
_entity.pdbx_description
1 polymer ?
#
loop_
_entity_poly.entity_id
_entity_poly.type
_entity_poly.pdbx_seq_one_letter_code
_entity_poly.pdbx_strand_id
1 'polypeptide(L)'
;MVRTSWIYNLKKDELTAACAEVGLEALNTVEEMRKALGVLAGSTNPSKETIERLEELETKYTPRTTLTVADTGSRTTSPRRATPVLMSSSIAMDLVRKWSAKYDGDTNPLEFIERIEELCGTYEIPLTLMPKIMIELFTGRNNRRPWADWQEFKKEFMRFFLYSCYFERLDDQIRQTYQQQGETFKAYAFRMQNLMRHTEYTMQQKINRICHNSWREYQLFIGQIECVNLSDMISLAEHYENIPAEQPQAGHRPNVEMESISHRSLDNGIR
;
A
#
# COMPACT_ATOMS: atom_id res chain seq x y z
N MET A 1 -12.91 26.07 18.06
CA MET A 1 -13.02 24.64 17.69
C MET A 1 -11.87 23.94 18.37
N VAL A 2 -12.15 23.17 19.42
CA VAL A 2 -11.14 22.49 20.26
C VAL A 2 -10.47 21.40 19.42
N ARG A 3 -9.14 21.28 19.47
CA ARG A 3 -8.44 20.21 18.74
C ARG A 3 -8.71 18.89 19.46
N THR A 4 -9.18 17.86 18.78
CA THR A 4 -9.47 16.56 19.40
C THR A 4 -8.28 15.61 19.42
N SER A 5 -7.12 16.02 18.87
CA SER A 5 -5.94 15.17 18.73
C SER A 5 -5.30 14.79 20.08
N TRP A 6 -5.46 15.59 21.14
CA TRP A 6 -4.95 15.26 22.47
C TRP A 6 -5.69 14.06 23.09
N ILE A 7 -6.99 13.89 22.82
CA ILE A 7 -7.84 12.79 23.33
C ILE A 7 -7.27 11.42 22.93
N TYR A 8 -6.70 11.31 21.73
CA TYR A 8 -6.14 10.06 21.21
C TYR A 8 -4.72 9.76 21.73
N ASN A 9 -4.05 10.75 22.30
CA ASN A 9 -2.70 10.60 22.87
C ASN A 9 -2.70 10.28 24.37
N LEU A 10 -3.87 10.34 25.04
CA LEU A 10 -4.02 10.05 26.45
C LEU A 10 -4.06 8.54 26.74
N LYS A 11 -3.44 8.14 27.86
CA LYS A 11 -3.51 6.78 28.41
C LYS A 11 -4.81 6.59 29.19
N LYS A 12 -5.18 5.33 29.47
CA LYS A 12 -6.45 4.97 30.14
C LYS A 12 -6.69 5.75 31.44
N ASP A 13 -5.67 5.91 32.28
CA ASP A 13 -5.79 6.60 33.57
C ASP A 13 -6.04 8.12 33.38
N GLU A 14 -5.40 8.71 32.36
CA GLU A 14 -5.55 10.13 32.01
C GLU A 14 -6.89 10.40 31.33
N LEU A 15 -7.39 9.46 30.52
CA LEU A 15 -8.75 9.51 29.95
C LEU A 15 -9.82 9.37 31.03
N THR A 16 -9.61 8.49 32.00
CA THR A 16 -10.54 8.33 33.14
C THR A 16 -10.64 9.63 33.93
N ALA A 17 -9.50 10.28 34.21
CA ALA A 17 -9.47 11.56 34.89
C ALA A 17 -10.13 12.68 34.06
N ALA A 18 -9.82 12.76 32.77
CA ALA A 18 -10.42 13.76 31.87
C ALA A 18 -11.95 13.56 31.72
N CYS A 19 -12.43 12.31 31.65
CA CYS A 19 -13.84 11.98 31.61
C CYS A 19 -14.55 12.36 32.92
N ALA A 20 -13.93 12.14 34.09
CA ALA A 20 -14.50 12.56 35.37
C ALA A 20 -14.62 14.09 35.48
N GLU A 21 -13.62 14.85 35.02
CA GLU A 21 -13.63 16.33 35.04
C GLU A 21 -14.75 16.94 34.18
N VAL A 22 -15.26 16.20 33.17
CA VAL A 22 -16.38 16.61 32.30
C VAL A 22 -17.70 15.87 32.60
N GLY A 23 -17.76 15.09 33.70
CA GLY A 23 -18.99 14.41 34.16
C GLY A 23 -19.36 13.12 33.41
N LEU A 24 -18.40 12.47 32.74
CA LEU A 24 -18.56 11.22 32.00
C LEU A 24 -18.07 9.99 32.81
N GLU A 25 -18.62 9.80 34.01
CA GLU A 25 -18.09 8.85 35.01
C GLU A 25 -18.51 7.36 34.79
N ALA A 26 -19.33 7.06 33.77
CA ALA A 26 -19.91 5.72 33.57
C ALA A 26 -19.29 4.90 32.40
N LEU A 27 -18.16 5.35 31.84
CA LEU A 27 -17.55 4.71 30.67
C LEU A 27 -16.48 3.70 31.12
N ASN A 28 -16.61 2.44 30.70
CA ASN A 28 -15.74 1.36 31.17
C ASN A 28 -14.60 1.03 30.19
N THR A 29 -14.72 1.50 28.94
CA THR A 29 -13.72 1.25 27.90
C THR A 29 -13.07 2.55 27.41
N VAL A 30 -11.80 2.45 27.06
CA VAL A 30 -10.99 3.57 26.53
C VAL A 30 -11.59 4.13 25.23
N GLU A 31 -12.16 3.27 24.40
CA GLU A 31 -12.76 3.68 23.13
C GLU A 31 -14.07 4.44 23.34
N GLU A 32 -14.88 4.03 24.31
CA GLU A 32 -16.07 4.78 24.72
C GLU A 32 -15.69 6.15 25.30
N MET A 33 -14.64 6.23 26.12
CA MET A 33 -14.12 7.50 26.65
C MET A 33 -13.69 8.46 25.53
N ARG A 34 -12.92 7.98 24.55
CA ARG A 34 -12.47 8.79 23.41
C ARG A 34 -13.62 9.24 22.53
N LYS A 35 -14.56 8.34 22.24
CA LYS A 35 -15.74 8.65 21.45
C LYS A 35 -16.62 9.69 22.15
N ALA A 36 -16.84 9.54 23.45
CA ALA A 36 -17.65 10.48 24.23
C ALA A 36 -17.00 11.87 24.31
N LEU A 37 -15.68 11.95 24.58
CA LEU A 37 -14.93 13.21 24.55
C LEU A 37 -14.90 13.86 23.16
N GLY A 38 -14.77 13.04 22.10
CA GLY A 38 -14.81 13.51 20.72
C GLY A 38 -16.18 14.08 20.32
N VAL A 39 -17.27 13.42 20.74
CA VAL A 39 -18.64 13.92 20.54
C VAL A 39 -18.89 15.21 21.32
N LEU A 40 -18.36 15.32 22.55
CA LEU A 40 -18.48 16.52 23.37
C LEU A 40 -17.73 17.71 22.75
N ALA A 41 -16.52 17.49 22.24
CA ALA A 41 -15.71 18.50 21.56
C ALA A 41 -16.25 18.88 20.17
N GLY A 42 -16.99 17.99 19.52
CA GLY A 42 -17.61 18.19 18.20
C GLY A 42 -19.07 18.66 18.23
N SER A 43 -19.67 18.81 19.41
CA SER A 43 -21.08 19.23 19.54
C SER A 43 -21.31 20.64 19.00
N THR A 44 -22.37 20.82 18.22
CA THR A 44 -22.74 22.09 17.57
C THR A 44 -23.33 23.14 18.54
N ASN A 45 -23.52 22.79 19.82
CA ASN A 45 -23.87 23.72 20.90
C ASN A 45 -23.38 23.18 22.27
N PRO A 46 -22.09 23.33 22.61
CA PRO A 46 -21.59 23.00 23.95
C PRO A 46 -21.82 24.18 24.91
N SER A 47 -22.10 23.89 26.19
CA SER A 47 -22.17 24.95 27.22
C SER A 47 -20.80 25.63 27.35
N LYS A 48 -20.79 26.95 27.62
CA LYS A 48 -19.55 27.74 27.74
C LYS A 48 -18.55 27.12 28.74
N GLU A 49 -19.06 26.55 29.83
CA GLU A 49 -18.29 25.85 30.85
C GLU A 49 -17.62 24.57 30.32
N THR A 50 -18.29 23.82 29.45
CA THR A 50 -17.73 22.59 28.85
C THR A 50 -16.59 22.93 27.87
N ILE A 51 -16.74 24.01 27.10
CA ILE A 51 -15.71 24.47 26.16
C ILE A 51 -14.46 24.92 26.94
N GLU A 52 -14.63 25.71 27.99
CA GLU A 52 -13.53 26.21 28.81
C GLU A 52 -12.73 25.06 29.46
N ARG A 53 -13.43 24.03 29.97
CA ARG A 53 -12.77 22.82 30.50
C ARG A 53 -12.06 22.01 29.42
N LEU A 54 -12.64 21.90 28.22
CA LEU A 54 -11.99 21.20 27.10
C LEU A 54 -10.75 21.94 26.59
N GLU A 55 -10.72 23.28 26.62
CA GLU A 55 -9.56 24.10 26.29
C GLU A 55 -8.47 24.05 27.38
N GLU A 56 -8.86 23.95 28.65
CA GLU A 56 -7.94 23.73 29.77
C GLU A 56 -7.30 22.34 29.69
N LEU A 57 -8.09 21.30 29.38
CA LEU A 57 -7.60 19.95 29.13
C LEU A 57 -6.70 19.89 27.89
N GLU A 58 -7.06 20.57 26.81
CA GLU A 58 -6.19 20.72 25.63
C GLU A 58 -4.86 21.38 26.03
N THR A 59 -4.87 22.43 26.85
CA THR A 59 -3.65 23.12 27.30
C THR A 59 -2.81 22.27 28.26
N LYS A 60 -3.44 21.48 29.12
CA LYS A 60 -2.82 20.60 30.11
C LYS A 60 -2.13 19.39 29.46
N TYR A 61 -2.73 18.85 28.40
CA TYR A 61 -2.26 17.62 27.75
C TYR A 61 -1.61 17.82 26.37
N THR A 62 -1.67 19.04 25.82
CA THR A 62 -0.84 19.40 24.67
C THR A 62 0.57 19.74 25.17
N PRO A 63 1.64 19.14 24.63
CA PRO A 63 3.00 19.46 25.03
C PRO A 63 3.34 20.92 24.66
N ARG A 64 3.27 21.81 25.65
CA ARG A 64 3.77 23.18 25.51
C ARG A 64 5.30 23.10 25.47
N THR A 65 5.88 23.30 24.29
CA THR A 65 7.31 23.56 24.15
C THR A 65 7.58 24.94 24.74
N THR A 66 7.74 25.01 26.06
CA THR A 66 8.22 26.21 26.74
C THR A 66 9.71 26.03 26.95
N LEU A 67 10.49 26.72 26.11
CA LEU A 67 11.88 27.06 26.39
C LEU A 67 11.92 27.85 27.70
N THR A 68 12.25 27.19 28.80
CA THR A 68 12.72 27.85 30.03
C THR A 68 14.20 27.54 30.19
N VAL A 69 15.00 28.57 29.95
CA VAL A 69 16.39 28.67 30.42
C VAL A 69 16.37 28.57 31.95
N ALA A 70 17.08 27.60 32.52
CA ALA A 70 17.46 27.64 33.93
C ALA A 70 18.81 26.95 34.15
N ASP A 71 19.69 27.76 34.71
CA ASP A 71 21.02 27.49 35.24
C ASP A 71 20.98 26.63 36.52
N THR A 72 22.10 25.97 36.80
CA THR A 72 22.56 25.40 38.08
C THR A 72 21.70 24.37 38.85
N GLY A 73 22.23 23.13 38.88
CA GLY A 73 22.62 22.44 40.12
C GLY A 73 21.56 21.63 40.88
N SER A 74 21.58 20.30 40.73
CA SER A 74 21.86 19.33 41.82
C SER A 74 21.39 17.91 41.49
N ARG A 75 22.26 16.96 41.84
CA ARG A 75 22.03 15.51 41.81
C ARG A 75 20.89 15.11 42.74
N THR A 76 19.99 14.28 42.25
CA THR A 76 19.49 13.11 43.01
C THR A 76 19.04 12.03 42.02
N THR A 77 19.56 10.84 42.25
CA THR A 77 19.29 9.59 41.53
C THR A 77 17.87 9.11 41.82
N SER A 78 17.05 8.94 40.78
CA SER A 78 15.75 8.27 40.84
C SER A 78 15.71 7.12 39.80
N PRO A 79 15.10 5.97 40.10
CA PRO A 79 15.15 4.79 39.24
C PRO A 79 14.37 5.06 37.95
N ARG A 80 15.10 5.11 36.84
CA ARG A 80 14.62 5.44 35.51
C ARG A 80 13.63 4.38 35.04
N ARG A 81 12.33 4.67 35.22
CA ARG A 81 11.21 4.15 34.42
C ARG A 81 11.66 4.21 32.96
N ALA A 82 11.72 3.07 32.29
CA ALA A 82 12.07 2.99 30.86
C ALA A 82 11.05 3.81 30.07
N THR A 83 11.42 5.06 29.79
CA THR A 83 10.81 5.86 28.74
C THR A 83 11.13 5.14 27.44
N PRO A 84 10.16 4.89 26.54
CA PRO A 84 10.52 4.49 25.18
C PRO A 84 11.43 5.61 24.67
N VAL A 85 12.67 5.26 24.34
CA VAL A 85 13.65 6.22 23.85
C VAL A 85 13.07 6.75 22.54
N LEU A 86 12.48 7.94 22.57
CA LEU A 86 12.15 8.70 21.38
C LEU A 86 13.45 8.78 20.58
N MET A 87 13.49 8.05 19.47
CA MET A 87 14.70 7.89 18.68
C MET A 87 15.19 9.28 18.29
N SER A 88 16.44 9.60 18.67
CA SER A 88 17.00 10.90 18.34
C SER A 88 17.26 11.00 16.84
N SER A 89 17.08 12.19 16.27
CA SER A 89 17.34 12.45 14.85
C SER A 89 18.76 12.03 14.42
N SER A 90 19.75 12.13 15.32
CA SER A 90 21.13 11.72 15.07
C SER A 90 21.26 10.22 14.82
N ILE A 91 20.61 9.39 15.65
CA ILE A 91 20.66 7.93 15.51
C ILE A 91 19.95 7.51 14.22
N ALA A 92 18.81 8.15 13.92
CA ALA A 92 18.09 7.92 12.67
C ALA A 92 18.97 8.28 11.45
N MET A 93 19.65 9.43 11.46
CA MET A 93 20.56 9.83 10.37
C MET A 93 21.70 8.84 10.15
N ASP A 94 22.32 8.34 11.21
CA ASP A 94 23.41 7.37 11.09
C ASP A 94 22.94 6.02 10.52
N LEU A 95 21.71 5.60 10.80
CA LEU A 95 21.11 4.42 10.19
C LEU A 95 20.78 4.65 8.71
N VAL A 96 20.16 5.78 8.39
CA VAL A 96 19.79 6.08 7.00
C VAL A 96 21.03 6.25 6.12
N ARG A 97 22.12 6.84 6.65
CA ARG A 97 23.40 6.93 5.94
C ARG A 97 23.99 5.55 5.62
N LYS A 98 23.77 4.56 6.49
CA LYS A 98 24.20 3.16 6.26
C LYS A 98 23.39 2.44 5.20
N TRP A 99 22.12 2.82 4.99
CA TRP A 99 21.29 2.22 3.94
C TRP A 99 21.86 2.44 2.53
N SER A 100 22.74 3.44 2.35
CA SER A 100 23.30 3.82 1.04
C SER A 100 22.21 4.09 -0.03
N ALA A 101 20.99 4.40 0.42
CA ALA A 101 19.84 4.68 -0.42
C ALA A 101 20.03 6.05 -1.07
N LYS A 102 20.71 6.06 -2.22
CA LYS A 102 20.80 7.21 -3.10
C LYS A 102 19.79 7.04 -4.21
N TYR A 103 19.05 8.10 -4.51
CA TYR A 103 18.23 8.13 -5.70
C TYR A 103 19.09 8.63 -6.86
N ASP A 104 19.33 7.76 -7.83
CA ASP A 104 20.14 8.02 -9.02
C ASP A 104 19.37 8.72 -10.15
N GLY A 105 18.04 8.76 -10.06
CA GLY A 105 17.17 9.29 -11.11
C GLY A 105 16.70 8.23 -12.11
N ASP A 106 17.30 7.04 -12.09
CA ASP A 106 16.96 5.92 -12.97
C ASP A 106 15.97 4.96 -12.31
N THR A 107 16.05 4.81 -10.99
CA THR A 107 15.11 3.99 -10.22
C THR A 107 13.70 4.61 -10.24
N ASN A 108 12.66 3.77 -10.25
CA ASN A 108 11.28 4.23 -10.16
C ASN A 108 11.07 5.07 -8.88
N PRO A 109 10.61 6.34 -8.98
CA PRO A 109 10.38 7.19 -7.81
C PRO A 109 9.45 6.56 -6.76
N LEU A 110 8.44 5.80 -7.19
CA LEU A 110 7.47 5.16 -6.30
C LEU A 110 8.08 4.01 -5.51
N GLU A 111 8.89 3.17 -6.18
CA GLU A 111 9.62 2.08 -5.54
C GLU A 111 10.66 2.61 -4.54
N PHE A 112 11.32 3.73 -4.87
CA PHE A 112 12.24 4.38 -3.95
C PHE A 112 11.55 4.83 -2.66
N ILE A 113 10.39 5.48 -2.77
CA ILE A 113 9.61 5.92 -1.59
C ILE A 113 9.15 4.73 -0.76
N GLU A 114 8.61 3.68 -1.38
CA GLU A 114 8.23 2.46 -0.67
C GLU A 114 9.41 1.82 0.05
N ARG A 115 10.59 1.78 -0.59
CA ARG A 115 11.79 1.23 0.02
C ARG A 115 12.19 2.00 1.27
N ILE A 116 12.08 3.34 1.23
CA ILE A 116 12.33 4.17 2.42
C ILE A 116 11.30 3.90 3.51
N GLU A 117 10.01 3.81 3.18
CA GLU A 117 8.94 3.52 4.15
C GLU A 117 9.12 2.13 4.80
N GLU A 118 9.49 1.12 4.01
CA GLU A 118 9.79 -0.24 4.47
C GLU A 118 10.99 -0.26 5.43
N LEU A 119 12.07 0.44 5.07
CA LEU A 119 13.25 0.58 5.94
C LEU A 119 12.90 1.31 7.24
N CYS A 120 12.08 2.36 7.18
CA CYS A 120 11.59 3.05 8.37
C CYS A 120 10.80 2.09 9.27
N GLY A 121 9.91 1.28 8.70
CA GLY A 121 9.17 0.26 9.46
C GLY A 121 10.08 -0.79 10.08
N THR A 122 11.06 -1.29 9.34
CA THR A 122 12.01 -2.33 9.79
C THR A 122 12.89 -1.86 10.95
N TYR A 123 13.36 -0.62 10.89
CA TYR A 123 14.22 -0.01 11.91
C TYR A 123 13.45 0.81 12.94
N GLU A 124 12.11 0.74 12.93
CA GLU A 124 11.20 1.49 13.80
C GLU A 124 11.46 3.00 13.83
N ILE A 125 11.93 3.55 12.70
CA ILE A 125 12.24 4.98 12.57
C ILE A 125 10.93 5.73 12.28
N PRO A 126 10.54 6.70 13.11
CA PRO A 126 9.35 7.50 12.85
C PRO A 126 9.47 8.26 11.53
N LEU A 127 8.49 8.12 10.63
CA LEU A 127 8.42 8.84 9.36
C LEU A 127 8.44 10.37 9.53
N THR A 128 8.08 10.88 10.71
CA THR A 128 8.15 12.30 11.06
C THR A 128 9.57 12.87 11.05
N LEU A 129 10.60 12.01 11.18
CA LEU A 129 12.00 12.42 11.12
C LEU A 129 12.54 12.46 9.69
N MET A 130 11.94 11.70 8.76
CA MET A 130 12.44 11.53 7.40
C MET A 130 12.56 12.83 6.61
N PRO A 131 11.61 13.79 6.65
CA PRO A 131 11.76 15.07 5.95
C PRO A 131 13.10 15.77 6.20
N LYS A 132 13.55 15.80 7.45
CA LYS A 132 14.83 16.43 7.82
C LYS A 132 16.02 15.63 7.32
N ILE A 133 15.95 14.30 7.44
CA ILE A 133 17.01 13.39 7.02
C ILE A 133 17.17 13.40 5.50
N MET A 134 16.07 13.43 4.74
CA MET A 134 16.09 13.45 3.28
C MET A 134 16.70 14.76 2.75
N ILE A 135 16.48 15.91 3.40
CA ILE A 135 17.15 17.17 3.03
C ILE A 135 18.67 17.01 3.05
N GLU A 136 19.21 16.28 4.03
CA GLU A 136 20.66 16.03 4.12
C GLU A 136 21.15 15.03 3.06
N LEU A 137 20.33 14.04 2.69
CA LEU A 137 20.70 12.99 1.74
C LEU A 137 20.62 13.44 0.28
N PHE A 138 19.65 14.28 -0.07
CA PHE A 138 19.55 14.87 -1.41
C PHE A 138 20.48 16.08 -1.51
N THR A 139 21.77 15.82 -1.68
CA THR A 139 22.75 16.86 -1.98
C THR A 139 22.37 17.57 -3.29
N GLY A 140 21.83 18.79 -3.19
CA GLY A 140 21.82 19.75 -4.31
C GLY A 140 20.51 20.43 -4.72
N ARG A 141 19.36 20.31 -4.03
CA ARG A 141 18.14 21.03 -4.44
C ARG A 141 17.37 21.73 -3.31
N ASN A 142 17.80 22.97 -3.05
CA ASN A 142 17.07 24.24 -3.02
C ASN A 142 15.53 24.29 -2.85
N ASN A 143 14.94 23.53 -1.93
CA ASN A 143 13.70 23.98 -1.28
C ASN A 143 14.11 24.85 -0.09
N ARG A 144 13.96 26.18 -0.22
CA ARG A 144 14.30 27.15 0.84
C ARG A 144 13.52 26.93 2.15
N ARG A 145 12.52 26.05 2.14
CA ARG A 145 11.71 25.69 3.29
C ARG A 145 11.83 24.19 3.56
N PRO A 146 12.11 23.77 4.80
CA PRO A 146 12.05 22.36 5.18
C PRO A 146 10.61 21.85 5.04
N TRP A 147 10.45 20.62 4.52
CA TRP A 147 9.15 19.94 4.48
C TRP A 147 8.65 19.72 5.91
N ALA A 148 7.38 20.05 6.17
CA ALA A 148 6.76 19.97 7.48
C ALA A 148 6.52 18.52 7.92
N ASP A 149 6.18 17.65 6.96
CA ASP A 149 5.93 16.24 7.19
C ASP A 149 6.33 15.37 5.97
N TRP A 150 6.22 14.05 6.16
CA TRP A 150 6.57 13.06 5.15
C TRP A 150 5.66 13.12 3.90
N GLN A 151 4.39 13.48 4.06
CA GLN A 151 3.47 13.57 2.92
C GLN A 151 3.80 14.75 2.02
N GLU A 152 4.19 15.88 2.61
CA GLU A 152 4.66 17.05 1.85
C GLU A 152 5.93 16.71 1.05
N PHE A 153 6.89 16.01 1.68
CA PHE A 153 8.07 15.50 0.97
C PHE A 153 7.67 14.57 -0.19
N LYS A 154 6.83 13.56 0.05
CA LYS A 154 6.40 12.61 -0.99
C LYS A 154 5.75 13.33 -2.16
N LYS A 155 4.85 14.28 -1.89
CA LYS A 155 4.17 15.06 -2.93
C LYS A 155 5.16 15.86 -3.79
N GLU A 156 6.09 16.58 -3.16
CA GLU A 156 7.10 17.36 -3.89
C GLU A 156 8.09 16.47 -4.64
N PHE A 157 8.52 15.36 -4.03
CA PHE A 157 9.40 14.37 -4.65
C PHE A 157 8.76 13.76 -5.90
N MET A 158 7.50 13.30 -5.77
CA MET A 158 6.72 12.78 -6.89
C MET A 158 6.51 13.83 -7.97
N ARG A 159 6.16 15.08 -7.61
CA ARG A 159 6.01 16.18 -8.56
C ARG A 159 7.31 16.47 -9.33
N PHE A 160 8.45 16.29 -8.68
CA PHE A 160 9.75 16.59 -9.25
C PHE A 160 10.26 15.47 -10.16
N PHE A 161 10.10 14.20 -9.75
CA PHE A 161 10.71 13.04 -10.40
C PHE A 161 9.74 12.21 -11.25
N LEU A 162 8.42 12.30 -11.06
CA LEU A 162 7.46 11.69 -11.96
C LEU A 162 7.18 12.63 -13.13
N TYR A 163 7.35 12.12 -14.35
CA TYR A 163 6.86 12.79 -15.54
C TYR A 163 5.34 12.98 -15.46
N SER A 164 4.82 14.10 -15.99
CA SER A 164 3.38 14.41 -15.94
C SER A 164 2.47 13.38 -16.63
N CYS A 165 3.04 12.50 -17.45
CA CYS A 165 2.35 11.41 -18.14
C CYS A 165 2.76 10.01 -17.64
N TYR A 166 3.36 9.92 -16.44
CA TYR A 166 3.92 8.67 -15.92
C TYR A 166 2.85 7.59 -15.77
N PHE A 167 1.69 7.92 -15.19
CA PHE A 167 0.62 6.96 -14.96
C PHE A 167 -0.04 6.51 -16.27
N GLU A 168 -0.14 7.40 -17.25
CA GLU A 168 -0.64 7.11 -18.59
C GLU A 168 0.30 6.14 -19.31
N ARG A 169 1.62 6.40 -19.28
CA ARG A 169 2.62 5.47 -19.84
C ARG A 169 2.64 4.13 -19.12
N LEU A 170 2.46 4.13 -17.80
CA LEU A 170 2.36 2.91 -17.01
C LEU A 170 1.11 2.11 -17.42
N ASP A 171 -0.04 2.77 -17.61
CA ASP A 171 -1.27 2.12 -18.08
C ASP A 171 -1.09 1.53 -19.48
N ASP A 172 -0.47 2.27 -20.40
CA ASP A 172 -0.12 1.78 -21.74
C ASP A 172 0.83 0.58 -21.67
N GLN A 173 1.86 0.66 -20.82
CA GLN A 173 2.80 -0.45 -20.60
C GLN A 173 2.07 -1.68 -20.05
N ILE A 174 1.15 -1.52 -19.10
CA ILE A 174 0.33 -2.62 -18.57
C ILE A 174 -0.52 -3.25 -19.67
N ARG A 175 -1.14 -2.44 -20.53
CA ARG A 175 -1.95 -2.93 -21.65
C ARG A 175 -1.12 -3.71 -22.67
N GLN A 176 0.12 -3.28 -22.90
CA GLN A 176 1.04 -3.89 -23.87
C GLN A 176 1.86 -5.04 -23.29
N THR A 177 1.78 -5.29 -21.99
CA THR A 177 2.51 -6.39 -21.35
C THR A 177 1.73 -7.68 -21.49
N TYR A 178 2.21 -8.60 -22.33
CA TYR A 178 1.66 -9.94 -22.49
C TYR A 178 2.56 -11.00 -21.84
N GLN A 179 1.98 -12.18 -21.57
CA GLN A 179 2.71 -13.36 -21.14
C GLN A 179 3.74 -13.79 -22.21
N GLN A 180 5.00 -13.96 -21.81
CA GLN A 180 6.10 -14.26 -22.73
C GLN A 180 6.12 -15.74 -23.12
N GLN A 181 6.73 -16.07 -24.25
CA GLN A 181 6.85 -17.46 -24.72
C GLN A 181 7.60 -18.33 -23.68
N GLY A 182 6.97 -19.42 -23.24
CA GLY A 182 7.55 -20.35 -22.26
C GLY A 182 7.55 -19.86 -20.80
N GLU A 183 6.96 -18.69 -20.52
CA GLU A 183 6.77 -18.19 -19.15
C GLU A 183 5.58 -18.88 -18.49
N THR A 184 5.75 -19.41 -17.28
CA THR A 184 4.63 -19.98 -16.51
C THR A 184 3.64 -18.88 -16.14
N PHE A 185 2.37 -19.25 -15.99
CA PHE A 185 1.35 -18.26 -15.65
C PHE A 185 1.67 -17.55 -14.33
N LYS A 186 2.19 -18.29 -13.34
CA LYS A 186 2.59 -17.75 -12.04
C LYS A 186 3.65 -16.66 -12.16
N ALA A 187 4.73 -16.90 -12.92
CA ALA A 187 5.81 -15.92 -13.10
C ALA A 187 5.29 -14.66 -13.80
N TYR A 188 4.48 -14.85 -14.84
CA TYR A 188 3.79 -13.77 -15.55
C TYR A 188 2.87 -12.95 -14.62
N ALA A 189 2.04 -13.62 -13.82
CA ALA A 189 1.11 -12.99 -12.90
C ALA A 189 1.83 -12.11 -11.86
N PHE A 190 2.95 -12.58 -11.30
CA PHE A 190 3.78 -11.78 -10.39
C PHE A 190 4.36 -10.55 -11.06
N ARG A 191 4.87 -10.69 -12.29
CA ARG A 191 5.42 -9.56 -13.06
C ARG A 191 4.35 -8.50 -13.33
N MET A 192 3.15 -8.92 -13.72
CA MET A 192 2.00 -8.04 -13.90
C MET A 192 1.55 -7.39 -12.59
N GLN A 193 1.55 -8.14 -11.48
CA GLN A 193 1.20 -7.61 -10.16
C GLN A 193 2.17 -6.51 -9.71
N ASN A 194 3.48 -6.73 -9.91
CA ASN A 194 4.50 -5.72 -9.63
C ASN A 194 4.32 -4.48 -10.51
N LEU A 195 4.03 -4.66 -11.80
CA LEU A 195 3.79 -3.54 -12.71
C LEU A 195 2.56 -2.71 -12.31
N MET A 196 1.50 -3.38 -11.84
CA MET A 196 0.26 -2.76 -11.38
C MET A 196 0.28 -2.40 -9.88
N ARG A 197 1.43 -2.42 -9.23
CA ARG A 197 1.52 -2.20 -7.78
C ARG A 197 1.03 -0.82 -7.37
N HIS A 198 1.43 0.20 -8.12
CA HIS A 198 1.12 1.60 -7.86
C HIS A 198 -0.02 2.15 -8.71
N THR A 199 -0.86 1.29 -9.27
CA THR A 199 -2.03 1.73 -10.02
C THR A 199 -3.28 1.73 -9.16
N GLU A 200 -4.24 2.55 -9.55
CA GLU A 200 -5.57 2.64 -8.94
C GLU A 200 -6.50 1.49 -9.37
N TYR A 201 -5.96 0.42 -9.95
CA TYR A 201 -6.76 -0.72 -10.39
C TYR A 201 -7.35 -1.44 -9.18
N THR A 202 -8.65 -1.72 -9.22
CA THR A 202 -9.30 -2.63 -8.27
C THR A 202 -8.76 -4.05 -8.44
N MET A 203 -8.90 -4.90 -7.42
CA MET A 203 -8.47 -6.30 -7.51
C MET A 203 -9.09 -7.01 -8.72
N GLN A 204 -10.38 -6.77 -8.99
CA GLN A 204 -11.06 -7.31 -10.17
C GLN A 204 -10.48 -6.79 -11.48
N GLN A 205 -10.14 -5.50 -11.56
CA GLN A 205 -9.49 -4.95 -12.75
C GLN A 205 -8.11 -5.56 -12.98
N LYS A 206 -7.33 -5.81 -11.91
CA LYS A 206 -6.04 -6.50 -12.00
C LYS A 206 -6.22 -7.93 -12.51
N ILE A 207 -7.17 -8.67 -11.96
CA ILE A 207 -7.55 -10.03 -12.41
C ILE A 207 -7.91 -10.04 -13.90
N ASN A 208 -8.85 -9.18 -14.31
CA ASN A 208 -9.30 -9.09 -15.70
C ASN A 208 -8.14 -8.73 -16.64
N ARG A 209 -7.26 -7.80 -16.22
CA ARG A 209 -6.09 -7.41 -17.00
C ARG A 209 -5.10 -8.56 -17.16
N ILE A 210 -4.75 -9.26 -16.07
CA ILE A 210 -3.82 -10.39 -16.09
C ILE A 210 -4.36 -11.50 -16.98
N CYS A 211 -5.65 -11.85 -16.85
CA CYS A 211 -6.28 -12.86 -17.69
C CYS A 211 -6.30 -12.43 -19.17
N HIS A 212 -6.73 -11.21 -19.48
CA HIS A 212 -6.79 -10.71 -20.86
C HIS A 212 -5.43 -10.70 -21.58
N ASN A 213 -4.35 -10.41 -20.86
CA ASN A 213 -3.00 -10.35 -21.39
C ASN A 213 -2.25 -11.71 -21.32
N SER A 214 -2.87 -12.74 -20.76
CA SER A 214 -2.36 -14.13 -20.78
C SER A 214 -2.62 -14.82 -22.13
N TRP A 215 -2.02 -15.99 -22.34
CA TRP A 215 -2.29 -16.76 -23.57
C TRP A 215 -3.75 -17.22 -23.68
N ARG A 216 -4.17 -17.54 -24.91
CA ARG A 216 -5.57 -17.81 -25.24
C ARG A 216 -6.12 -19.00 -24.46
N GLU A 217 -5.28 -19.99 -24.20
CA GLU A 217 -5.61 -21.21 -23.49
C GLU A 217 -6.00 -20.91 -22.03
N TYR A 218 -5.20 -20.09 -21.35
CA TYR A 218 -5.51 -19.63 -19.99
C TYR A 218 -6.77 -18.76 -19.98
N GLN A 219 -6.97 -17.87 -20.96
CA GLN A 219 -8.19 -17.07 -21.06
C GLN A 219 -9.46 -17.94 -21.13
N LEU A 220 -9.41 -19.02 -21.91
CA LEU A 220 -10.55 -19.93 -22.06
C LEU A 220 -10.81 -20.72 -20.79
N PHE A 221 -9.75 -21.17 -20.11
CA PHE A 221 -9.87 -21.96 -18.88
C PHE A 221 -10.28 -21.11 -17.67
N ILE A 222 -9.60 -19.98 -17.47
CA ILE A 222 -9.81 -19.09 -16.32
C ILE A 222 -11.05 -18.23 -16.54
N GLY A 223 -11.31 -17.76 -17.76
CA GLY A 223 -12.44 -16.86 -18.05
C GLY A 223 -13.83 -17.48 -17.86
N GLN A 224 -13.92 -18.80 -17.72
CA GLN A 224 -15.15 -19.51 -17.37
C GLN A 224 -15.41 -19.53 -15.85
N ILE A 225 -14.42 -19.12 -15.04
CA ILE A 225 -14.45 -19.21 -13.59
C ILE A 225 -14.27 -17.82 -13.01
N GLU A 226 -15.23 -17.38 -12.18
CA GLU A 226 -15.13 -16.10 -11.48
C GLU A 226 -14.05 -16.15 -10.39
N CYS A 227 -12.84 -15.71 -10.73
CA CYS A 227 -11.76 -15.56 -9.77
C CYS A 227 -11.97 -14.30 -8.93
N VAL A 228 -11.90 -14.42 -7.60
CA VAL A 228 -12.05 -13.29 -6.67
C VAL A 228 -10.71 -12.67 -6.30
N ASN A 229 -9.64 -13.46 -6.34
CA ASN A 229 -8.28 -13.01 -6.03
C ASN A 229 -7.23 -13.65 -6.98
N LEU A 230 -5.99 -13.15 -6.91
CA LEU A 230 -4.89 -13.63 -7.74
C LEU A 230 -4.44 -15.06 -7.39
N SER A 231 -4.58 -15.48 -6.12
CA SER A 231 -4.22 -16.82 -5.68
C SER A 231 -5.12 -17.89 -6.32
N ASP A 232 -6.42 -17.62 -6.40
CA ASP A 232 -7.38 -18.52 -7.06
C ASP A 232 -7.00 -18.69 -8.54
N MET A 233 -6.71 -17.58 -9.22
CA MET A 233 -6.31 -17.56 -10.62
C MET A 233 -5.02 -18.33 -10.88
N ILE A 234 -4.00 -18.13 -10.04
CA ILE A 234 -2.73 -18.88 -10.14
C ILE A 234 -2.98 -20.37 -9.90
N SER A 235 -3.81 -20.74 -8.91
CA SER A 235 -4.10 -22.15 -8.60
C SER A 235 -4.81 -22.84 -9.77
N LEU A 236 -5.73 -22.14 -10.44
CA LEU A 236 -6.39 -22.64 -11.65
C LEU A 236 -5.41 -22.81 -12.81
N ALA A 237 -4.54 -21.83 -13.02
CA ALA A 237 -3.52 -21.91 -14.07
C ALA A 237 -2.52 -23.05 -13.81
N GLU A 238 -2.08 -23.23 -12.56
CA GLU A 238 -1.22 -24.35 -12.16
C GLU A 238 -1.95 -25.69 -12.40
N HIS A 239 -3.25 -25.80 -12.11
CA HIS A 239 -4.03 -26.99 -12.44
C HIS A 239 -4.04 -27.26 -13.96
N TYR A 240 -4.25 -26.23 -14.78
CA TYR A 240 -4.21 -26.34 -16.24
C TYR A 240 -2.84 -26.82 -16.76
N GLU A 241 -1.75 -26.25 -16.24
CA GLU A 241 -0.37 -26.64 -16.62
C GLU A 241 -0.03 -28.09 -16.27
N ASN A 242 -0.71 -28.66 -15.28
CA ASN A 242 -0.56 -30.06 -14.88
C ASN A 242 -1.42 -31.04 -15.69
N ILE A 243 -2.32 -30.55 -16.57
CA ILE A 243 -3.10 -31.41 -17.46
C ILE A 243 -2.16 -31.98 -18.52
N PRO A 244 -2.00 -33.30 -18.65
CA PRO A 244 -1.22 -33.88 -19.73
C PRO A 244 -1.81 -33.46 -21.06
N ALA A 245 -0.97 -32.96 -21.98
CA ALA A 245 -1.41 -32.68 -23.34
C ALA A 245 -2.03 -33.96 -23.92
N GLU A 246 -3.29 -33.90 -24.35
CA GLU A 246 -3.90 -35.00 -25.08
C GLU A 246 -3.00 -35.30 -26.29
N GLN A 247 -2.34 -36.46 -26.27
CA GLN A 247 -1.65 -36.94 -27.45
C GLN A 247 -2.70 -37.05 -28.55
N PRO A 248 -2.50 -36.44 -29.73
CA PRO A 248 -3.42 -36.64 -30.84
C PRO A 248 -3.50 -38.14 -31.07
N GLN A 249 -4.69 -38.71 -30.89
CA GLN A 249 -4.90 -40.14 -31.06
C GLN A 249 -4.41 -40.54 -32.45
N ALA A 250 -3.33 -41.31 -32.47
CA ALA A 250 -2.81 -41.92 -33.67
C ALA A 250 -3.89 -42.86 -34.22
N GLY A 251 -4.63 -42.38 -35.22
CA GLY A 251 -5.31 -43.16 -36.26
C GLY A 251 -6.12 -44.36 -35.79
N HIS A 252 -7.34 -44.14 -35.30
CA HIS A 252 -8.40 -45.11 -35.55
C HIS A 252 -8.93 -44.87 -36.98
N ARG A 253 -8.27 -45.48 -37.97
CA ARG A 253 -8.87 -45.65 -39.30
C ARG A 253 -10.04 -46.64 -39.16
N PRO A 254 -11.29 -46.27 -39.46
CA PRO A 254 -12.31 -47.29 -39.67
C PRO A 254 -11.95 -48.04 -40.95
N ASN A 255 -11.64 -49.32 -40.80
CA ASN A 255 -11.44 -50.23 -41.92
C ASN A 255 -12.81 -50.54 -42.52
N VAL A 256 -13.29 -49.67 -43.42
CA VAL A 256 -14.41 -49.99 -44.30
C VAL A 256 -13.79 -50.40 -45.62
N GLU A 257 -13.66 -51.72 -45.79
CA GLU A 257 -13.42 -52.35 -47.09
C GLU A 257 -14.53 -51.89 -48.05
N MET A 258 -14.22 -50.92 -48.90
CA MET A 258 -15.10 -50.52 -49.97
C MET A 258 -14.80 -51.45 -51.15
N GLU A 259 -15.56 -52.56 -51.21
CA GLU A 259 -15.61 -53.43 -52.38
C GLU A 259 -15.90 -52.58 -53.62
N SER A 260 -14.95 -52.61 -54.54
CA SER A 260 -15.03 -51.99 -55.85
C SER A 260 -16.08 -52.70 -56.71
N ILE A 261 -17.33 -52.23 -56.65
CA ILE A 261 -18.35 -52.55 -57.65
C ILE A 261 -18.16 -51.58 -58.82
N SER A 262 -17.36 -52.02 -59.78
CA SER A 262 -17.36 -51.49 -61.14
C SER A 262 -18.67 -51.91 -61.83
N HIS A 263 -19.64 -51.01 -61.93
CA HIS A 263 -20.71 -51.13 -62.92
C HIS A 263 -20.87 -49.84 -63.74
N ARG A 264 -20.60 -50.02 -65.04
CA ARG A 264 -20.96 -49.13 -66.15
C ARG A 264 -22.41 -48.67 -66.05
N SER A 265 -22.67 -47.41 -66.36
CA SER A 265 -23.27 -46.99 -67.64
C SER A 265 -23.84 -45.58 -67.49
N LEU A 266 -23.14 -44.58 -68.05
CA LEU A 266 -23.70 -43.25 -68.25
C LEU A 266 -24.59 -43.29 -69.49
N ASP A 267 -25.87 -43.20 -69.17
CA ASP A 267 -26.94 -42.41 -69.76
C ASP A 267 -26.86 -41.87 -71.20
N ASN A 268 -28.06 -41.89 -71.76
CA ASN A 268 -28.54 -41.43 -73.03
C ASN A 268 -28.40 -39.92 -73.23
N GLY A 269 -28.33 -39.54 -74.52
CA GLY A 269 -29.05 -38.39 -75.05
C GLY A 269 -28.32 -37.04 -75.00
N ILE A 270 -27.92 -36.55 -76.17
CA ILE A 270 -28.52 -35.36 -76.83
C ILE A 270 -28.01 -35.34 -78.29
N ARG A 271 -28.88 -35.72 -79.22
CA ARG A 271 -29.23 -34.93 -80.41
C ARG A 271 -30.53 -35.45 -80.99
#